data_AF-A0A932T2F3-F1
#
_entry.id   AF-A0A932T2F3-F1
#
_cell.length_a   1.000
_cell.length_b   1.000
_cell.length_c   1.000
_cell.angle_alpha   90.00
_cell.angle_beta   90.00
_cell.angle_gamma   90.00
#
_symmetry.space_group_name_H-M   'P 1'
#
loop_
_entity.id
_entity.type
_entity.pdbx_description
1 polymer ?
#
loop_
_entity_poly.entity_id
_entity_poly.type
_entity_poly.pdbx_seq_one_letter_code
_entity_poly.pdbx_strand_id
1 'polypeptide(L)'
;MITSKNILNELFHLSDGDLADLSTRVKHEAHRRTLAATEHVGSEIIGLEMAKRVVTVAVGGGHSVVFVGREGSGKTMLRALAAQLGLTETFEARPCLCGNHGDPHRRCRCTERQLVSHQRHWPRAEIFCEVVAPSEREFRANLRGTSLDEIRAVIDRKGAVPGSFDAAADSLLSYAIREFGLRLPVVDTIRRVARTVAALDRSDVVTSSHLNEAINYRMPD
;
A
#
# COMPACT_ATOMS: atom_id res chain seq x y z
N MET A 1 30.00 -10.28 6.99
CA MET A 1 29.67 -10.25 5.55
C MET A 1 29.24 -11.65 5.15
N ILE A 2 27.93 -11.94 5.17
CA ILE A 2 27.41 -13.23 4.74
C ILE A 2 27.30 -13.16 3.22
N THR A 3 28.14 -13.90 2.51
CA THR A 3 28.14 -13.97 1.05
C THR A 3 26.88 -14.70 0.58
N SER A 4 26.16 -14.12 -0.38
CA SER A 4 24.86 -14.61 -0.89
C SER A 4 24.84 -16.04 -1.43
N LYS A 5 25.99 -16.72 -1.57
CA LYS A 5 26.11 -18.11 -2.00
C LYS A 5 25.84 -19.15 -0.90
N ASN A 6 26.08 -18.84 0.39
CA ASN A 6 25.85 -19.80 1.48
C ASN A 6 24.38 -19.84 1.94
N ILE A 7 23.67 -18.73 1.84
CA ILE A 7 22.27 -18.62 2.30
C ILE A 7 21.36 -19.55 1.48
N LEU A 8 21.59 -19.64 0.15
CA LEU A 8 20.76 -20.49 -0.71
C LEU A 8 20.91 -21.98 -0.36
N ASN A 9 22.13 -22.47 -0.11
CA ASN A 9 22.35 -23.87 0.27
C ASN A 9 21.73 -24.21 1.64
N GLU A 10 21.77 -23.29 2.62
CA GLU A 10 21.11 -23.49 3.92
C GLU A 10 19.59 -23.47 3.81
N LEU A 11 19.01 -22.62 2.95
CA LEU A 11 17.56 -22.53 2.73
C LEU A 11 16.96 -23.82 2.15
N PHE A 12 17.69 -24.55 1.29
CA PHE A 12 17.19 -25.78 0.65
C PHE A 12 17.04 -26.96 1.63
N HIS A 13 17.66 -26.90 2.81
CA HIS A 13 17.60 -27.96 3.82
C HIS A 13 16.61 -27.67 4.94
N LEU A 14 15.96 -26.49 4.91
CA LEU A 14 14.93 -26.14 5.88
C LEU A 14 13.67 -26.96 5.61
N SER A 15 13.08 -27.51 6.66
CA SER A 15 11.73 -28.07 6.55
C SER A 15 10.72 -26.94 6.30
N ASP A 16 9.51 -27.29 5.85
CA ASP A 16 8.42 -26.31 5.70
C ASP A 16 8.12 -25.58 7.02
N GLY A 17 8.31 -26.25 8.16
CA GLY A 17 8.20 -25.66 9.49
C GLY A 17 9.30 -24.62 9.75
N ASP A 18 10.54 -24.93 9.42
CA ASP A 18 11.67 -24.00 9.60
C ASP A 18 11.55 -22.78 8.68
N LEU A 19 11.02 -22.97 7.46
CA LEU A 19 10.72 -21.89 6.53
C LEU A 19 9.61 -20.97 7.05
N ALA A 20 8.55 -21.54 7.63
CA ALA A 20 7.47 -20.77 8.26
C ALA A 20 8.00 -19.95 9.46
N ASP A 21 8.85 -20.55 10.30
CA ASP A 21 9.49 -19.88 11.44
C ASP A 21 10.47 -18.79 11.01
N LEU A 22 11.25 -19.03 9.95
CA LEU A 22 12.14 -18.02 9.38
C LEU A 22 11.35 -16.84 8.81
N SER A 23 10.30 -17.11 8.04
CA SER A 23 9.40 -16.09 7.50
C SER A 23 8.80 -15.23 8.62
N THR A 24 8.31 -15.87 9.69
CA THR A 24 7.76 -15.20 10.86
C THR A 24 8.81 -14.31 11.55
N ARG A 25 10.03 -14.82 11.76
CA ARG A 25 11.13 -14.04 12.34
C ARG A 25 11.51 -12.84 11.48
N VAL A 26 11.58 -12.99 10.16
CA VAL A 26 11.87 -11.89 9.23
C VAL A 26 10.78 -10.83 9.29
N LYS A 27 9.49 -11.23 9.31
CA LYS A 27 8.36 -10.30 9.44
C LYS A 27 8.40 -9.54 10.77
N HIS A 28 8.67 -10.23 11.89
CA HIS A 28 8.80 -9.60 13.21
C HIS A 28 9.98 -8.64 13.27
N GLU A 29 11.13 -8.98 12.69
CA GLU A 29 12.30 -8.10 12.66
C GLU A 29 12.05 -6.87 11.78
N ALA A 30 11.43 -7.05 10.61
CA ALA A 30 11.04 -5.94 9.75
C ALA A 30 10.05 -4.98 10.45
N HIS A 31 9.07 -5.54 11.15
CA HIS A 31 8.11 -4.79 11.95
C HIS A 31 8.80 -4.00 13.09
N ARG A 32 9.66 -4.66 13.87
CA ARG A 32 10.42 -4.03 14.96
C ARG A 32 11.27 -2.86 14.47
N ARG A 33 12.01 -3.04 13.37
CA ARG A 33 12.81 -1.97 12.77
C ARG A 33 11.98 -0.80 12.27
N THR A 34 10.79 -1.09 11.75
CA THR A 34 9.85 -0.06 11.29
C THR A 34 9.40 0.81 12.46
N LEU A 35 8.97 0.19 13.57
CA LEU A 35 8.55 0.89 14.78
C LEU A 35 9.71 1.64 15.45
N ALA A 36 10.89 1.02 15.56
CA ALA A 36 12.07 1.66 16.15
C ALA A 36 12.54 2.90 15.36
N ALA A 37 12.32 2.92 14.04
CA ALA A 37 12.64 4.08 13.20
C ALA A 37 11.62 5.23 13.32
N THR A 38 10.52 5.04 14.06
CA THR A 38 9.44 6.02 14.19
C THR A 38 9.06 6.25 15.64
N GLU A 39 9.89 7.00 16.35
CA GLU A 39 9.65 7.41 17.74
C GLU A 39 8.50 8.42 17.91
N HIS A 40 8.03 9.08 16.85
CA HIS A 40 7.03 10.16 16.94
C HIS A 40 6.03 10.12 15.78
N VAL A 41 5.16 9.12 15.74
CA VAL A 41 3.87 9.30 15.05
C VAL A 41 3.04 10.18 15.98
N GLY A 42 2.71 11.40 15.56
CA GLY A 42 1.79 12.27 16.32
C GLY A 42 0.47 11.55 16.60
N SER A 43 -0.23 11.93 17.67
CA SER A 43 -1.48 11.28 18.08
C SER A 43 -2.55 11.27 16.99
N GLU A 44 -2.48 12.20 16.05
CA GLU A 44 -3.40 12.33 14.93
C GLU A 44 -2.66 12.68 13.64
N ILE A 45 -3.14 12.12 12.53
CA ILE A 45 -2.66 12.44 11.18
C ILE A 45 -3.64 13.42 10.54
N ILE A 46 -3.14 14.59 10.16
CA ILE A 46 -3.94 15.63 9.50
C ILE A 46 -3.79 15.47 7.98
N GLY A 47 -4.92 15.50 7.26
CA GLY A 47 -4.97 15.34 5.80
C GLY A 47 -4.60 13.91 5.34
N LEU A 48 -4.08 13.78 4.11
CA LEU A 48 -3.68 12.48 3.53
C LEU A 48 -4.82 11.44 3.51
N GLU A 49 -6.06 11.88 3.28
CA GLU A 49 -7.25 11.02 3.37
C GLU A 49 -7.16 9.77 2.48
N MET A 50 -6.59 9.90 1.29
CA MET A 50 -6.37 8.75 0.40
C MET A 50 -5.31 7.79 0.93
N ALA A 51 -4.22 8.29 1.49
CA ALA A 51 -3.21 7.42 2.09
C ALA A 51 -3.73 6.72 3.35
N LYS A 52 -4.52 7.42 4.19
CA LYS A 52 -5.21 6.81 5.33
C LYS A 52 -6.14 5.69 4.89
N ARG A 53 -6.99 5.94 3.87
CA ARG A 53 -7.88 4.92 3.30
C ARG A 53 -7.09 3.73 2.78
N VAL A 54 -5.96 3.96 2.08
CA VAL A 54 -5.07 2.87 1.65
C VAL A 54 -4.57 2.06 2.85
N VAL A 55 -4.11 2.69 3.93
CA VAL A 55 -3.67 1.96 5.13
C VAL A 55 -4.81 1.13 5.70
N THR A 56 -6.01 1.68 5.81
CA THR A 56 -7.20 0.97 6.29
C THR A 56 -7.52 -0.25 5.43
N VAL A 57 -7.52 -0.09 4.10
CA VAL A 57 -7.76 -1.19 3.14
C VAL A 57 -6.67 -2.23 3.26
N ALA A 58 -5.41 -1.82 3.32
CA ALA A 58 -4.29 -2.73 3.39
C ALA A 58 -4.26 -3.54 4.67
N VAL A 59 -4.48 -2.92 5.82
CA VAL A 59 -4.57 -3.64 7.10
C VAL A 59 -5.81 -4.54 7.12
N GLY A 60 -6.96 -4.04 6.65
CA GLY A 60 -8.20 -4.80 6.64
C GLY A 60 -8.15 -6.07 5.79
N GLY A 61 -7.38 -6.06 4.71
CA GLY A 61 -7.24 -7.21 3.79
C GLY A 61 -5.92 -7.97 3.91
N GLY A 62 -4.96 -7.47 4.69
CA GLY A 62 -3.59 -8.00 4.74
C GLY A 62 -2.82 -7.77 3.43
N HIS A 63 -3.03 -6.63 2.77
CA HIS A 63 -2.39 -6.31 1.49
C HIS A 63 -1.04 -5.63 1.68
N SER A 64 -0.08 -5.97 0.82
CA SER A 64 1.20 -5.25 0.78
C SER A 64 1.05 -3.88 0.13
N VAL A 65 1.71 -2.86 0.70
CA VAL A 65 1.63 -1.47 0.23
C VAL A 65 3.00 -0.90 -0.03
N VAL A 66 3.13 -0.15 -1.13
CA VAL A 66 4.25 0.76 -1.35
C VAL A 66 3.78 2.21 -1.33
N PHE A 67 4.41 3.02 -0.49
CA PHE A 67 4.20 4.47 -0.46
C PHE A 67 5.24 5.16 -1.32
N VAL A 68 4.79 5.98 -2.25
CA VAL A 68 5.66 6.66 -3.22
C VAL A 68 5.44 8.15 -3.18
N GLY A 69 6.52 8.92 -3.10
CA GLY A 69 6.44 10.36 -3.01
C GLY A 69 7.77 11.00 -2.64
N ARG A 70 7.84 12.33 -2.64
CA ARG A 70 9.06 13.07 -2.28
C ARG A 70 9.47 12.88 -0.83
N GLU A 71 10.76 12.99 -0.53
CA GLU A 71 11.23 13.16 0.86
C GLU A 71 10.40 14.22 1.61
N GLY A 72 10.05 13.91 2.86
CA GLY A 72 9.21 14.78 3.70
C GLY A 72 7.71 14.71 3.44
N SER A 73 7.21 13.90 2.50
CA SER A 73 5.76 13.78 2.24
C SER A 73 4.95 12.98 3.27
N GLY A 74 5.60 12.43 4.30
CA GLY A 74 4.92 11.64 5.34
C GLY A 74 4.86 10.13 5.10
N LYS A 75 5.58 9.59 4.11
CA LYS A 75 5.67 8.14 3.85
C LYS A 75 6.10 7.32 5.08
N THR A 76 7.15 7.77 5.76
CA THR A 76 7.67 7.08 6.95
C THR A 76 6.68 7.09 8.10
N MET A 77 5.91 8.17 8.26
CA MET A 77 4.80 8.24 9.21
C MET A 77 3.67 7.26 8.84
N LEU A 78 3.29 7.16 7.57
CA LEU A 78 2.28 6.19 7.12
C LEU A 78 2.74 4.74 7.28
N ARG A 79 4.03 4.48 7.06
CA ARG A 79 4.63 3.15 7.27
C ARG A 79 4.60 2.74 8.73
N ALA A 80 4.90 3.67 9.62
CA ALA A 80 4.80 3.48 11.06
C ALA A 80 3.36 3.24 11.52
N LEU A 81 2.41 4.04 11.01
CA LEU A 81 0.99 3.85 11.25
C LEU A 81 0.54 2.43 10.85
N ALA A 82 0.86 2.03 9.62
CA ALA A 82 0.53 0.70 9.12
C ALA A 82 1.18 -0.41 9.96
N ALA A 83 2.44 -0.22 10.39
CA ALA A 83 3.10 -1.14 11.30
C ALA A 83 2.38 -1.22 12.66
N GLN A 84 2.00 -0.10 13.28
CA GLN A 84 1.24 -0.10 14.56
C GLN A 84 -0.12 -0.82 14.46
N LEU A 85 -0.70 -0.84 13.26
CA LEU A 85 -1.93 -1.57 12.95
C LEU A 85 -1.70 -3.05 12.61
N GLY A 86 -0.44 -3.52 12.62
CA GLY A 86 -0.07 -4.92 12.40
C GLY A 86 0.33 -5.27 10.97
N LEU A 87 0.39 -4.31 10.05
CA LEU A 87 0.80 -4.58 8.67
C LEU A 87 2.33 -4.53 8.53
N THR A 88 2.92 -5.66 8.18
CA THR A 88 4.38 -5.80 8.06
C THR A 88 4.91 -5.55 6.66
N GLU A 89 4.10 -5.78 5.63
CA GLU A 89 4.50 -5.69 4.22
C GLU A 89 4.33 -4.27 3.67
N THR A 90 5.06 -3.33 4.27
CA THR A 90 4.99 -1.92 3.92
C THR A 90 6.34 -1.40 3.44
N PHE A 91 6.33 -0.74 2.28
CA PHE A 91 7.52 -0.30 1.57
C PHE A 91 7.48 1.19 1.28
N GLU A 92 8.66 1.79 1.12
CA GLU A 92 8.80 3.16 0.64
C GLU A 92 9.60 3.17 -0.66
N ALA A 93 9.16 3.98 -1.61
CA ALA A 93 9.93 4.25 -2.81
C ALA A 93 9.93 5.74 -3.15
N ARG A 94 10.97 6.16 -3.87
CA ARG A 94 11.05 7.51 -4.43
C ARG A 94 10.40 7.50 -5.82
N PRO A 95 9.60 8.53 -6.18
CA PRO A 95 8.89 8.57 -7.46
C PRO A 95 9.85 8.71 -8.65
N CYS A 96 11.03 9.29 -8.43
CA CYS A 96 12.10 9.43 -9.40
C CYS A 96 13.43 9.74 -8.69
N LEU A 97 14.55 9.73 -9.43
CA LEU A 97 15.88 10.07 -8.90
C LEU A 97 15.91 11.47 -8.24
N CYS A 98 15.19 12.45 -8.81
CA CYS A 98 15.12 13.80 -8.24
C CYS A 98 14.01 14.01 -7.20
N GLY A 99 13.20 12.98 -6.90
CA GLY A 99 12.10 13.02 -5.94
C GLY A 99 10.84 13.84 -6.30
N ASN A 100 10.80 14.58 -7.42
CA ASN A 100 9.69 15.50 -7.75
C ASN A 100 8.73 15.01 -8.85
N HIS A 101 8.84 13.76 -9.31
CA HIS A 101 7.86 13.22 -10.27
C HIS A 101 6.50 13.05 -9.57
N GLY A 102 5.43 13.52 -10.21
CA GLY A 102 4.07 13.55 -9.64
C GLY A 102 3.78 14.74 -8.71
N ASP A 103 4.80 15.53 -8.32
CA ASP A 103 4.60 16.62 -7.37
C ASP A 103 3.95 17.85 -8.06
N PRO A 104 2.78 18.33 -7.59
CA PRO A 104 2.08 19.46 -8.22
C PRO A 104 2.78 20.80 -7.97
N HIS A 105 3.68 20.89 -6.99
CA HIS A 105 4.36 22.11 -6.58
C HIS A 105 5.82 22.18 -7.07
N ARG A 106 6.44 21.06 -7.46
CA ARG A 106 7.84 21.02 -7.92
C ARG A 106 7.99 20.24 -9.21
N ARG A 107 8.70 20.83 -10.17
CA ARG A 107 8.98 20.20 -11.45
C ARG A 107 10.04 19.10 -11.34
N CYS A 108 9.74 17.94 -11.93
CA CYS A 108 10.70 16.86 -12.12
C CYS A 108 11.78 17.22 -13.16
N ARG A 109 13.02 16.81 -12.89
CA ARG A 109 14.18 17.00 -13.80
C ARG A 109 14.69 15.70 -14.42
N CYS A 110 14.04 14.57 -14.14
CA CYS A 110 14.43 13.27 -14.69
C CYS A 110 13.92 13.12 -16.13
N THR A 111 14.70 12.42 -16.96
CA THR A 111 14.25 11.98 -18.29
C THR A 111 13.32 10.76 -18.16
N GLU A 112 12.50 10.50 -19.17
CA GLU A 112 11.61 9.33 -19.21
C GLU A 112 12.37 8.01 -19.02
N ARG A 113 13.54 7.86 -19.65
CA ARG A 113 14.41 6.68 -19.45
C ARG A 113 14.85 6.53 -17.99
N GLN A 114 15.16 7.62 -17.31
CA GLN A 114 15.52 7.59 -15.88
C GLN A 114 14.32 7.22 -15.00
N LEU A 115 13.12 7.69 -15.35
CA LEU A 115 11.88 7.34 -14.63
C LEU A 115 11.60 5.84 -14.73
N VAL A 116 11.51 5.31 -15.96
CA VAL A 116 11.24 3.89 -16.21
C VAL A 116 12.33 3.01 -15.58
N SER A 117 13.60 3.38 -15.71
CA SER A 117 14.70 2.63 -15.12
C SER A 117 14.64 2.62 -13.59
N HIS A 118 14.29 3.74 -12.95
CA HIS A 118 14.17 3.81 -11.51
C HIS A 118 12.98 3.01 -10.98
N GLN A 119 11.82 3.13 -11.63
CA GLN A 119 10.58 2.45 -11.26
C GLN A 119 10.71 0.92 -11.28
N ARG A 120 11.55 0.36 -12.16
CA ARG A 120 11.85 -1.08 -12.18
C ARG A 120 12.43 -1.66 -10.89
N HIS A 121 13.04 -0.81 -10.06
CA HIS A 121 13.64 -1.21 -8.79
C HIS A 121 12.69 -1.02 -7.61
N TRP A 122 11.46 -0.58 -7.84
CA TRP A 122 10.50 -0.44 -6.77
C TRP A 122 10.11 -1.82 -6.20
N PRO A 123 9.89 -1.90 -4.89
CA PRO A 123 9.36 -3.11 -4.26
C PRO A 123 8.04 -3.51 -4.92
N ARG A 124 7.85 -4.82 -5.12
CA ARG A 124 6.57 -5.34 -5.56
C ARG A 124 5.59 -5.27 -4.40
N ALA A 125 4.45 -4.64 -4.62
CA ALA A 125 3.36 -4.55 -3.67
C ALA A 125 2.03 -4.70 -4.41
N GLU A 126 0.99 -5.10 -3.68
CA GLU A 126 -0.37 -5.19 -4.21
C GLU A 126 -1.00 -3.82 -4.41
N ILE A 127 -0.75 -2.89 -3.48
CA ILE A 127 -1.30 -1.54 -3.47
C ILE A 127 -0.19 -0.52 -3.64
N PHE A 128 -0.40 0.39 -4.58
CA PHE A 128 0.43 1.57 -4.81
C PHE A 128 -0.26 2.81 -4.23
N CYS A 129 0.43 3.53 -3.36
CA CYS A 129 -0.07 4.77 -2.78
C CYS A 129 0.87 5.92 -3.11
N GLU A 130 0.40 6.83 -3.96
CA GLU A 130 1.09 8.10 -4.14
C GLU A 130 0.79 9.03 -2.96
N VAL A 131 1.85 9.46 -2.28
CA VAL A 131 1.81 10.32 -1.10
C VAL A 131 2.31 11.70 -1.50
N VAL A 132 1.35 12.55 -1.85
CA VAL A 132 1.58 13.97 -2.08
C VAL A 132 1.54 14.69 -0.74
N ALA A 133 2.59 15.46 -0.44
CA ALA A 133 2.63 16.26 0.78
C ALA A 133 1.50 17.30 0.75
N PRO A 134 0.71 17.46 1.82
CA PRO A 134 -0.28 18.52 1.88
C PRO A 134 0.40 19.88 1.75
N SER A 135 -0.26 20.81 1.06
CA SER A 135 0.20 22.18 0.94
C SER A 135 0.14 22.91 2.29
N GLU A 136 0.93 23.97 2.47
CA GLU A 136 0.87 24.79 3.70
C GLU A 136 -0.54 25.33 3.98
N ARG A 137 -1.33 25.58 2.92
CA ARG A 137 -2.72 26.05 3.03
C ARG A 137 -3.62 24.98 3.64
N GLU A 138 -3.50 23.72 3.20
CA GLU A 138 -4.27 22.60 3.74
C GLU A 138 -3.87 22.30 5.18
N PHE A 139 -2.57 22.38 5.49
CA PHE A 139 -2.09 22.19 6.86
C PHE A 139 -2.62 23.28 7.82
N ARG A 140 -2.72 24.53 7.36
CA ARG A 140 -3.30 25.64 8.14
C ARG A 140 -4.83 25.61 8.23
N ALA A 141 -5.52 24.78 7.46
CA ALA A 141 -6.98 24.84 7.33
C ALA A 141 -7.79 24.26 8.51
N ASN A 142 -7.20 24.05 9.71
CA ASN A 142 -7.85 23.39 10.85
C ASN A 142 -8.55 22.06 10.44
N LEU A 143 -7.92 21.31 9.54
CA LEU A 143 -8.42 19.99 9.17
C LEU A 143 -8.39 19.07 10.39
N ARG A 144 -9.48 18.32 10.60
CA ARG A 144 -9.58 17.34 11.67
C ARG A 144 -8.49 16.27 11.49
N GLY A 145 -7.74 16.00 12.54
CA GLY A 145 -6.82 14.87 12.59
C GLY A 145 -7.58 13.55 12.71
N THR A 146 -7.05 12.49 12.10
CA THR A 146 -7.55 11.13 12.31
C THR A 146 -6.57 10.41 13.21
N SER A 147 -7.06 9.88 14.33
CA SER A 147 -6.25 9.10 15.27
C SER A 147 -6.06 7.66 14.82
N LEU A 148 -5.07 6.98 15.41
CA LEU A 148 -4.86 5.55 15.21
C LEU A 148 -6.10 4.74 15.61
N ASP A 149 -6.73 5.10 16.73
CA ASP A 149 -7.90 4.39 17.27
C ASP A 149 -9.11 4.52 16.35
N GLU A 150 -9.27 5.67 15.69
CA GLU A 150 -10.33 5.84 14.69
C GLU A 150 -10.13 4.90 13.50
N ILE A 151 -8.90 4.79 12.99
CA ILE A 151 -8.59 3.88 11.88
C ILE A 151 -8.77 2.43 12.30
N ARG A 152 -8.27 2.05 13.49
CA ARG A 152 -8.46 0.70 14.05
C ARG A 152 -9.94 0.37 14.20
N ALA A 153 -10.75 1.29 14.71
CA ALA A 153 -12.18 1.09 14.86
C ALA A 153 -12.90 0.88 13.52
N VAL A 154 -12.43 1.48 12.43
CA VAL A 154 -12.95 1.20 11.07
C VAL A 154 -12.61 -0.23 10.64
N ILE A 155 -11.36 -0.66 10.86
CA ILE A 155 -10.88 -2.00 10.53
C ILE A 155 -11.61 -3.07 11.35
N ASP A 156 -11.83 -2.83 12.64
CA ASP A 156 -12.51 -3.78 13.54
C ASP A 156 -13.99 -3.95 13.19
N ARG A 157 -14.60 -2.94 12.55
CA ARG A 157 -15.99 -3.00 12.04
C ARG A 157 -16.12 -3.62 10.65
N LYS A 158 -15.02 -4.10 10.06
CA LYS A 158 -15.03 -4.76 8.75
C LYS A 158 -16.02 -5.92 8.74
N GLY A 159 -16.91 -5.93 7.75
CA GLY A 159 -17.87 -7.00 7.52
C GLY A 159 -17.23 -8.27 6.95
N ALA A 160 -18.09 -9.24 6.65
CA ALA A 160 -17.67 -10.44 5.92
C ALA A 160 -17.15 -10.07 4.53
N VAL A 161 -16.18 -10.84 4.03
CA VAL A 161 -15.62 -10.63 2.69
C VAL A 161 -16.63 -11.11 1.64
N PRO A 162 -17.08 -10.25 0.71
CA PRO A 162 -18.05 -10.64 -0.31
C PRO A 162 -17.57 -11.73 -1.24
N GLY A 163 -18.43 -12.71 -1.50
CA GLY A 163 -18.15 -13.80 -2.44
C GLY A 163 -18.38 -13.43 -3.91
N SER A 164 -19.27 -12.48 -4.19
CA SER A 164 -19.75 -12.15 -5.53
C SER A 164 -19.48 -10.70 -5.93
N PHE A 165 -19.50 -10.46 -7.24
CA PHE A 165 -19.44 -9.16 -7.89
C PHE A 165 -20.80 -8.90 -8.54
N ASP A 166 -21.23 -7.64 -8.59
CA ASP A 166 -22.41 -7.28 -9.37
C ASP A 166 -22.07 -7.20 -10.87
N ALA A 167 -23.12 -7.17 -11.72
CA ALA A 167 -22.94 -7.11 -13.17
C ALA A 167 -22.19 -5.86 -13.64
N ALA A 168 -22.30 -4.74 -12.90
CA ALA A 168 -21.62 -3.49 -13.24
C ALA A 168 -20.10 -3.59 -12.95
N ALA A 169 -19.72 -4.24 -11.84
CA ALA A 169 -18.35 -4.52 -11.46
C ALA A 169 -17.70 -5.49 -12.45
N ASP A 170 -18.38 -6.57 -12.82
CA ASP A 170 -17.88 -7.49 -13.85
C ASP A 170 -17.68 -6.80 -15.21
N SER A 171 -18.60 -5.90 -15.58
CA SER A 171 -18.47 -5.10 -16.81
C SER A 171 -17.26 -4.15 -16.75
N LEU A 172 -17.08 -3.46 -15.62
CA LEU A 172 -15.94 -2.57 -15.41
C LEU A 172 -14.62 -3.33 -15.42
N LEU A 173 -14.56 -4.51 -14.79
CA LEU A 173 -13.36 -5.35 -14.81
C LEU A 173 -13.02 -5.82 -16.22
N SER A 174 -14.02 -6.26 -16.97
CA SER A 174 -13.86 -6.70 -18.36
C SER A 174 -13.41 -5.56 -19.28
N TYR A 175 -13.90 -4.34 -19.03
CA TYR A 175 -13.39 -3.14 -19.69
C TYR A 175 -11.92 -2.88 -19.33
N ALA A 176 -11.58 -2.86 -18.03
CA ALA A 176 -10.23 -2.59 -17.55
C ALA A 176 -9.21 -3.62 -18.07
N ILE A 177 -9.57 -4.90 -18.14
CA ILE A 177 -8.72 -5.96 -18.71
C ILE A 177 -8.38 -5.66 -20.18
N ARG A 178 -9.37 -5.24 -20.97
CA ARG A 178 -9.18 -4.96 -22.40
C ARG A 178 -8.41 -3.66 -22.64
N GLU A 179 -8.76 -2.61 -21.91
CA GLU A 179 -8.18 -1.27 -22.09
C GLU A 179 -6.73 -1.22 -21.61
N PHE A 180 -6.46 -1.76 -20.42
CA PHE A 180 -5.14 -1.66 -19.77
C PHE A 180 -4.28 -2.92 -19.95
N GLY A 181 -4.75 -3.92 -20.71
CA GLY A 181 -4.00 -5.15 -20.97
C GLY A 181 -3.63 -5.93 -19.71
N LEU A 182 -4.54 -5.96 -18.72
CA LEU A 182 -4.24 -6.52 -17.40
C LEU A 182 -3.91 -8.01 -17.45
N ARG A 183 -2.83 -8.39 -16.77
CA ARG A 183 -2.44 -9.81 -16.61
C ARG A 183 -3.23 -10.45 -15.46
N LEU A 184 -3.41 -11.77 -15.51
CA LEU A 184 -4.16 -12.54 -14.50
C LEU A 184 -3.74 -12.25 -13.04
N PRO A 185 -2.45 -12.18 -12.66
CA PRO A 185 -2.07 -11.87 -11.28
C PRO A 185 -2.53 -10.49 -10.82
N VAL A 186 -2.56 -9.52 -11.74
CA VAL A 186 -3.03 -8.16 -11.45
C VAL A 186 -4.54 -8.14 -11.27
N VAL A 187 -5.27 -8.87 -12.12
CA VAL A 187 -6.72 -9.04 -12.01
C VAL A 187 -7.10 -9.69 -10.68
N ASP A 188 -6.36 -10.71 -10.24
CA ASP A 188 -6.59 -11.36 -8.96
C ASP A 188 -6.33 -10.42 -7.78
N THR A 189 -5.25 -9.64 -7.84
CA THR A 189 -4.98 -8.61 -6.82
C THR A 189 -6.10 -7.57 -6.78
N ILE A 190 -6.54 -7.03 -7.92
CA ILE A 190 -7.65 -6.06 -7.99
C ILE A 190 -8.91 -6.66 -7.37
N ARG A 191 -9.25 -7.91 -7.69
CA ARG A 191 -10.41 -8.60 -7.11
C ARG A 191 -10.26 -8.79 -5.60
N ARG A 192 -9.08 -9.12 -5.09
CA ARG A 192 -8.82 -9.24 -3.64
C ARG A 192 -9.02 -7.90 -2.94
N VAL A 193 -8.39 -6.84 -3.45
CA VAL A 193 -8.48 -5.49 -2.89
C VAL A 193 -9.93 -4.97 -2.93
N ALA A 194 -10.64 -5.17 -4.05
CA ALA A 194 -12.04 -4.73 -4.18
C ALA A 194 -12.98 -5.42 -3.17
N ARG A 195 -12.75 -6.71 -2.88
CA ARG A 195 -13.50 -7.42 -1.82
C ARG A 195 -13.20 -6.84 -0.44
N THR A 196 -11.95 -6.49 -0.16
CA THR A 196 -11.59 -5.84 1.10
C THR A 196 -12.25 -4.49 1.25
N VAL A 197 -12.26 -3.67 0.19
CA VAL A 197 -12.97 -2.38 0.15
C VAL A 197 -14.46 -2.58 0.45
N ALA A 198 -15.10 -3.53 -0.24
CA ALA A 198 -16.52 -3.85 -0.02
C ALA A 198 -16.79 -4.32 1.42
N ALA A 199 -15.89 -5.12 2.00
CA ALA A 199 -16.01 -5.59 3.39
C ALA A 199 -15.88 -4.43 4.40
N LEU A 200 -14.98 -3.47 4.16
CA LEU A 200 -14.85 -2.27 4.99
C LEU A 200 -16.09 -1.37 4.90
N ASP A 201 -16.72 -1.32 3.73
CA ASP A 201 -17.98 -0.59 3.52
C ASP A 201 -19.21 -1.41 3.97
N ARG A 202 -19.00 -2.65 4.46
CA ARG A 202 -20.03 -3.60 4.92
C ARG A 202 -21.07 -3.92 3.86
N SER A 203 -20.63 -4.00 2.61
CA SER A 203 -21.43 -4.44 1.47
C SER A 203 -21.34 -5.95 1.31
N ASP A 204 -22.46 -6.62 1.02
CA ASP A 204 -22.51 -8.07 0.78
C ASP A 204 -22.03 -8.46 -0.64
N VAL A 205 -21.93 -7.48 -1.55
CA VAL A 205 -21.53 -7.65 -2.96
C VAL A 205 -20.47 -6.61 -3.32
N VAL A 206 -19.52 -7.00 -4.18
CA VAL A 206 -18.56 -6.05 -4.75
C VAL A 206 -19.21 -5.27 -5.90
N THR A 207 -19.36 -3.97 -5.72
CA THR A 207 -19.94 -3.05 -6.71
C THR A 207 -18.87 -2.43 -7.60
N SER A 208 -19.30 -1.73 -8.65
CA SER A 208 -18.40 -0.97 -9.53
C SER A 208 -17.60 0.10 -8.77
N SER A 209 -18.13 0.70 -7.70
CA SER A 209 -17.40 1.68 -6.88
C SER A 209 -16.23 1.05 -6.13
N HIS A 210 -16.44 -0.11 -5.49
CA HIS A 210 -15.37 -0.82 -4.79
C HIS A 210 -14.28 -1.29 -5.76
N LEU A 211 -14.68 -1.75 -6.95
CA LEU A 211 -13.74 -2.16 -7.97
C LEU A 211 -12.96 -0.98 -8.54
N ASN A 212 -13.62 0.15 -8.78
CA ASN A 212 -12.97 1.37 -9.27
C ASN A 212 -11.93 1.89 -8.25
N GLU A 213 -12.26 1.86 -6.95
CA GLU A 213 -11.30 2.19 -5.89
C GLU A 213 -10.07 1.27 -5.96
N ALA A 214 -10.27 -0.05 -6.09
CA ALA A 214 -9.17 -1.01 -6.21
C ALA A 214 -8.31 -0.79 -7.47
N ILE A 215 -8.92 -0.40 -8.60
CA ILE A 215 -8.19 -0.08 -9.84
C ILE A 215 -7.33 1.18 -9.66
N ASN A 216 -7.81 2.18 -8.92
CA ASN A 216 -7.06 3.41 -8.67
C ASN A 216 -5.84 3.23 -7.75
N TYR A 217 -5.78 2.12 -7.00
CA TYR A 217 -4.61 1.75 -6.20
C TYR A 217 -3.47 1.12 -7.00
N ARG A 218 -3.55 1.16 -8.34
CA ARG A 218 -2.58 0.52 -9.22
C ARG A 218 -1.41 1.45 -9.57
N MET A 219 -0.23 0.85 -9.74
CA MET A 219 0.89 1.44 -10.47
C MET A 219 0.63 1.35 -11.99
N PRO A 220 0.92 2.39 -12.81
CA PRO A 220 0.98 2.23 -14.25
C PRO A 220 2.09 1.22 -14.61
N ASP A 221 1.80 0.26 -15.49
CA ASP A 221 2.79 -0.71 -16.00
C ASP A 221 4.00 -0.02 -16.66
#